data_AF-A0A8C1W9G9-F1
#
_entry.id   AF-A0A8C1W9G9-F1
#
_cell.length_a   1.000
_cell.length_b   1.000
_cell.length_c   1.000
_cell.angle_alpha   90.00
_cell.angle_beta   90.00
_cell.angle_gamma   90.00
#
_symmetry.space_group_name_H-M   'P 1'
#
loop_
_entity.id
_entity.type
_entity.pdbx_description
1 polymer ?
#
loop_
_entity_poly.entity_id
_entity_poly.type
_entity_poly.pdbx_seq_one_letter_code
_entity_poly.pdbx_strand_id
1 'polypeptide(L)'
;TFILTVVLLLITNSFLSQVRPERPKTYCEQHRDSLQSGNGGVRPIGAFIPQCDEEGQYRPQQCHGSTGHCWCVDSRGQERAGTRTPPGAPTINCDEPGKKQASLNRSSVLFLYNISFLLMN
;
A
#
# COMPACT_ATOMS: atom_id res chain seq x y z
N THR A 1 -49.29 21.57 -11.14
CA THR A 1 -48.40 22.14 -10.10
C THR A 1 -47.97 21.11 -9.07
N PHE A 2 -48.90 20.37 -8.44
CA PHE A 2 -48.57 19.31 -7.46
C PHE A 2 -47.66 18.19 -8.01
N ILE A 3 -47.92 17.74 -9.24
CA ILE A 3 -47.09 16.73 -9.91
C ILE A 3 -45.68 17.29 -10.17
N LEU A 4 -45.57 18.57 -10.54
CA LEU A 4 -44.30 19.24 -10.83
C LEU A 4 -43.43 19.36 -9.56
N THR A 5 -44.05 19.66 -8.41
CA THR A 5 -43.35 19.75 -7.12
C THR A 5 -42.89 18.39 -6.62
N VAL A 6 -43.70 17.33 -6.82
CA VAL A 6 -43.29 15.95 -6.45
C VAL A 6 -42.12 15.49 -7.31
N VAL A 7 -42.15 15.75 -8.62
CA VAL A 7 -41.03 15.42 -9.53
C VAL A 7 -39.76 16.18 -9.16
N LEU A 8 -39.84 17.47 -8.85
CA LEU A 8 -38.68 18.27 -8.45
C LEU A 8 -38.06 17.81 -7.11
N LEU A 9 -38.89 17.40 -6.14
CA LEU A 9 -38.44 16.85 -4.85
C LEU A 9 -37.77 15.47 -5.00
N LEU A 10 -38.31 14.61 -5.88
CA LEU A 10 -37.68 13.33 -6.20
C LEU A 10 -36.34 13.52 -6.90
N ILE A 11 -36.26 14.44 -7.88
CA ILE A 11 -35.00 14.76 -8.57
C ILE A 11 -33.96 15.34 -7.60
N THR A 12 -34.34 16.27 -6.72
CA THR A 12 -33.43 16.86 -5.74
C THR A 12 -32.97 15.86 -4.66
N ASN A 13 -33.84 14.99 -4.14
CA ASN A 13 -33.44 13.91 -3.22
C ASN A 13 -32.52 12.86 -3.89
N SER A 14 -32.78 12.54 -5.15
CA SER A 14 -31.94 11.62 -5.95
C SER A 14 -30.57 12.24 -6.21
N PHE A 15 -30.52 13.55 -6.48
CA PHE A 15 -29.29 14.31 -6.73
C PHE A 15 -28.46 14.51 -5.46
N LEU A 16 -29.09 14.78 -4.32
CA LEU A 16 -28.43 14.90 -3.01
C LEU A 16 -27.83 13.58 -2.51
N SER A 17 -28.37 12.44 -2.96
CA SER A 17 -27.81 11.11 -2.65
C SER A 17 -26.52 10.82 -3.41
N GLN A 18 -26.26 11.53 -4.53
CA GLN A 18 -25.07 11.35 -5.34
C GLN A 18 -23.92 12.28 -4.95
N VAL A 19 -24.21 13.42 -4.33
CA VAL A 19 -23.18 14.33 -3.80
C VAL A 19 -22.79 13.86 -2.39
N ARG A 20 -22.09 12.73 -2.30
CA ARG A 20 -21.13 12.60 -1.20
C ARG A 20 -20.15 13.76 -1.36
N PRO A 21 -19.78 14.49 -0.29
CA PRO A 21 -18.66 15.43 -0.40
C PRO A 21 -17.47 14.61 -0.93
N GLU A 22 -17.12 14.83 -2.20
CA GLU A 22 -15.94 14.22 -2.78
C GLU A 22 -14.79 14.85 -2.02
N ARG A 23 -14.26 14.11 -1.05
CA ARG A 23 -13.10 14.58 -0.31
C ARG A 23 -12.01 14.88 -1.35
N PRO A 24 -11.24 15.96 -1.19
CA PRO A 24 -10.11 16.21 -2.06
C PRO A 24 -9.22 14.97 -2.12
N LYS A 25 -8.85 14.54 -3.33
CA LYS A 25 -7.94 13.41 -3.50
C LYS A 25 -6.63 13.69 -2.77
N THR A 26 -6.18 12.69 -2.04
CA THR A 26 -4.91 12.72 -1.32
C THR A 26 -3.73 12.51 -2.27
N TYR A 27 -2.51 12.75 -1.76
CA TYR A 27 -1.29 12.55 -2.54
C TYR A 27 -1.14 11.09 -3.01
N CYS A 28 -1.49 10.10 -2.18
CA CYS A 28 -1.42 8.68 -2.56
C CYS A 28 -2.42 8.34 -3.66
N GLU A 29 -3.67 8.78 -3.52
CA GLU A 29 -4.72 8.51 -4.51
C GLU A 29 -4.40 9.19 -5.84
N GLN A 30 -3.94 10.43 -5.81
CA GLN A 30 -3.52 11.14 -7.01
C GLN A 30 -2.36 10.42 -7.72
N HIS A 31 -1.36 9.95 -6.96
CA HIS A 31 -0.26 9.18 -7.51
C HIS A 31 -0.75 7.85 -8.12
N ARG A 32 -1.58 7.09 -7.40
CA ARG A 32 -2.20 5.86 -7.91
C ARG A 32 -2.95 6.10 -9.22
N ASP A 33 -3.82 7.11 -9.24
CA ASP A 33 -4.69 7.40 -10.38
C ASP A 33 -3.87 7.87 -11.59
N SER A 34 -2.80 8.65 -11.38
CA SER A 34 -1.90 9.08 -12.46
C SER A 34 -1.23 7.91 -13.21
N LEU A 35 -1.00 6.80 -12.51
CA LEU A 35 -0.40 5.58 -13.08
C LEU A 35 -1.46 4.65 -13.71
N GLN A 36 -2.71 4.77 -13.29
CA GLN A 36 -3.83 4.00 -13.83
C GLN A 36 -4.45 4.64 -15.06
N SER A 37 -4.40 5.98 -15.18
CA SER A 37 -4.93 6.75 -16.30
C SER A 37 -4.02 6.79 -17.54
N GLY A 38 -3.09 5.84 -17.69
CA GLY A 38 -2.33 5.65 -18.91
C GLY A 38 -3.28 5.52 -20.11
N ASN A 39 -3.10 6.41 -21.09
CA ASN A 39 -3.91 6.59 -22.30
C ASN A 39 -4.34 5.23 -22.91
N GLY A 40 -5.61 4.83 -22.71
CA GLY A 40 -6.17 3.57 -23.21
C GLY A 40 -6.66 2.56 -22.16
N GLY A 41 -6.63 2.87 -20.86
CA GLY A 41 -7.17 1.97 -19.81
C GLY A 41 -6.34 0.70 -19.57
N VAL A 42 -5.17 0.63 -20.19
CA VAL A 42 -4.22 -0.46 -20.01
C VAL A 42 -3.39 -0.15 -18.77
N ARG A 43 -3.61 -0.92 -17.71
CA ARG A 43 -2.77 -0.87 -16.50
C ARG A 43 -1.33 -1.19 -16.92
N PRO A 44 -0.34 -0.35 -16.60
CA PRO A 44 1.04 -0.63 -16.96
C PRO A 44 1.48 -1.94 -16.30
N ILE A 45 1.66 -2.97 -17.12
CA ILE A 45 2.02 -4.32 -16.67
C ILE A 45 3.41 -4.23 -16.04
N GLY A 46 3.51 -4.62 -14.78
CA GLY A 46 4.78 -4.60 -14.06
C GLY A 46 5.14 -3.28 -13.39
N ALA A 47 4.37 -2.19 -13.60
CA ALA A 47 4.60 -0.94 -12.88
C ALA A 47 4.23 -1.05 -11.40
N PHE A 48 4.94 -0.29 -10.57
CA PHE A 48 4.58 -0.12 -9.17
C PHE A 48 3.39 0.83 -9.07
N ILE A 49 2.31 0.37 -8.46
CA ILE A 49 1.14 1.19 -8.13
C ILE A 49 1.12 1.33 -6.60
N PRO A 50 1.15 2.56 -6.06
CA PRO A 50 1.15 2.76 -4.61
C PRO A 50 -0.17 2.27 -3.99
N GLN A 51 -0.07 1.60 -2.85
CA GLN A 51 -1.20 1.25 -2.02
C GLN A 51 -1.53 2.39 -1.05
N CYS A 52 -2.83 2.69 -0.94
CA CYS A 52 -3.36 3.69 -0.03
C CYS A 52 -4.28 3.01 1.00
N ASP A 53 -4.48 3.63 2.16
CA ASP A 53 -5.49 3.22 3.15
C ASP A 53 -6.87 3.81 2.82
N GLU A 54 -7.84 3.58 3.71
CA GLU A 54 -9.23 4.06 3.56
C GLU A 54 -9.30 5.60 3.63
N GLU A 55 -8.34 6.23 4.32
CA GLU A 55 -8.15 7.67 4.41
C GLU A 55 -7.34 8.22 3.24
N GLY A 56 -6.90 7.37 2.30
CA GLY A 56 -6.03 7.68 1.16
C GLY A 56 -4.62 8.12 1.54
N GLN A 57 -4.17 7.92 2.77
CA GLN A 57 -2.74 8.05 3.07
C GLN A 57 -1.98 6.85 2.50
N TYR A 58 -0.67 7.01 2.36
CA TYR A 58 0.19 5.89 1.98
C TYR A 58 0.17 4.82 3.06
N ARG A 59 -0.04 3.57 2.67
CA ARG A 59 0.16 2.47 3.61
C ARG A 59 1.63 2.44 4.03
N PRO A 60 1.95 2.29 5.34
CA PRO A 60 3.33 2.26 5.81
C PRO A 60 4.20 1.22 5.12
N GLN A 61 3.60 0.09 4.71
CA GLN A 61 4.24 -0.95 3.91
C GLN A 61 3.69 -0.91 2.48
N GLN A 62 4.59 -0.74 1.51
CA GLN A 62 4.29 -0.83 0.09
C GLN A 62 4.92 -2.09 -0.51
N CYS A 63 4.22 -2.70 -1.46
CA CYS A 63 4.70 -3.90 -2.13
C CYS A 63 4.56 -3.78 -3.65
N HIS A 64 5.59 -4.17 -4.37
CA HIS A 64 5.60 -4.22 -5.82
C HIS A 64 5.13 -5.58 -6.31
N GLY A 65 3.88 -5.67 -6.74
CA GLY A 65 3.25 -6.95 -7.09
C GLY A 65 3.96 -7.75 -8.18
N SER A 66 4.71 -7.11 -9.10
CA SER A 66 5.41 -7.80 -10.19
C SER A 66 6.77 -8.36 -9.80
N THR A 67 7.49 -7.69 -8.89
CA THR A 67 8.80 -8.16 -8.41
C THR A 67 8.71 -8.87 -7.07
N GLY A 68 7.58 -8.76 -6.38
CA GLY A 68 7.35 -9.29 -5.04
C GLY A 68 8.16 -8.62 -3.93
N HIS A 69 8.82 -7.49 -4.21
CA HIS A 69 9.56 -6.73 -3.21
C HIS A 69 8.61 -5.87 -2.37
N CYS A 70 8.89 -5.73 -1.09
CA CYS A 70 8.16 -4.82 -0.20
C CYS A 70 9.12 -3.87 0.50
N TRP A 71 8.65 -2.70 0.92
CA TRP A 71 9.46 -1.72 1.67
C TRP A 71 8.55 -0.85 2.55
N CYS A 72 9.16 -0.14 3.50
CA CYS A 72 8.43 0.83 4.30
C CYS A 72 8.52 2.23 3.66
N VAL A 73 7.44 3.00 3.73
CA VAL A 73 7.39 4.38 3.27
C VAL A 73 7.06 5.36 4.39
N ASP A 74 7.43 6.63 4.20
CA ASP A 74 6.95 7.74 5.04
C ASP A 74 5.53 8.20 4.63
N SER A 75 4.98 9.19 5.33
CA SER A 75 3.65 9.77 5.02
C SER A 75 3.54 10.40 3.63
N ARG A 76 4.68 10.65 2.97
CA ARG A 76 4.75 11.18 1.60
C ARG A 76 4.97 10.07 0.57
N GLY A 77 5.00 8.79 0.99
CA GLY A 77 5.24 7.65 0.13
C GLY A 77 6.72 7.43 -0.24
N GLN A 78 7.66 8.06 0.47
CA GLN A 78 9.10 7.89 0.21
C GLN A 78 9.63 6.66 0.93
N GLU A 79 10.33 5.80 0.19
CA GLU A 79 10.97 4.60 0.74
C GLU A 79 11.98 4.96 1.84
N ARG A 80 11.90 4.25 2.97
CA ARG A 80 12.90 4.31 4.02
C ARG A 80 14.09 3.40 3.67
N ALA A 81 15.29 3.96 3.68
CA ALA A 81 16.50 3.23 3.36
C ALA A 81 16.67 1.95 4.23
N GLY A 82 17.00 0.83 3.58
CA GLY A 82 17.25 -0.45 4.26
C GLY A 82 16.00 -1.20 4.70
N THR A 83 14.81 -0.78 4.26
CA THR A 83 13.54 -1.48 4.55
C THR A 83 13.06 -2.39 3.41
N ARG A 84 13.73 -2.35 2.25
CA ARG A 84 13.36 -3.16 1.09
C ARG A 84 13.70 -4.63 1.30
N THR A 85 12.66 -5.47 1.23
CA THR A 85 12.74 -6.92 1.39
C THR A 85 12.42 -7.64 0.08
N PRO A 86 13.11 -8.74 -0.23
CA PRO A 86 12.81 -9.57 -1.39
C PRO A 86 11.54 -10.41 -1.17
N PRO A 87 10.95 -10.98 -2.25
CA PRO A 87 9.83 -11.92 -2.13
C PRO A 87 10.19 -13.10 -1.22
N GLY A 88 9.29 -13.44 -0.30
CA GLY A 88 9.48 -14.54 0.65
C GLY A 88 10.29 -14.19 1.91
N ALA A 89 10.73 -12.93 2.05
CA ALA A 89 11.30 -12.45 3.30
C ALA A 89 10.23 -12.32 4.42
N PRO A 90 10.65 -12.35 5.70
CA PRO A 90 9.75 -12.08 6.82
C PRO A 90 9.14 -10.67 6.73
N THR A 91 7.94 -10.52 7.28
CA THR A 91 7.19 -9.25 7.26
C THR A 91 7.88 -8.18 8.08
N ILE A 92 8.06 -7.00 7.48
CA ILE A 92 8.64 -5.83 8.14
C ILE A 92 7.58 -5.00 8.83
N ASN A 93 7.79 -4.70 10.12
CA ASN A 93 6.94 -3.78 10.86
C ASN A 93 7.37 -2.35 10.52
N CYS A 94 6.50 -1.62 9.82
CA CYS A 94 6.75 -0.25 9.38
C CYS A 94 6.34 0.82 10.40
N ASP A 95 5.63 0.44 11.48
CA ASP A 95 5.14 1.33 12.53
C ASP A 95 6.22 1.70 13.55
N GLU A 96 7.28 0.88 13.68
CA GLU A 96 8.42 1.17 14.54
C GLU A 96 9.60 1.77 13.72
N PRO A 97 9.80 3.10 13.76
CA PRO A 97 10.96 3.74 13.15
C PRO A 97 12.21 3.47 14.00
N GLY A 98 12.95 2.39 13.71
CA GLY A 98 14.27 2.19 14.33
C GLY A 98 14.78 0.76 14.42
N LYS A 99 13.93 -0.25 14.29
CA LYS A 99 14.41 -1.63 14.24
C LYS A 99 14.74 -1.97 12.78
N LYS A 100 16.02 -1.93 12.43
CA LYS A 100 16.53 -2.75 11.32
C LYS A 100 16.19 -4.18 11.71
N GLN A 101 15.11 -4.73 11.17
CA GLN A 101 14.80 -6.11 11.43
C GLN A 101 15.95 -6.93 10.87
N ALA A 102 16.81 -7.42 11.76
CA ALA A 102 17.80 -8.41 11.43
C ALA A 102 16.99 -9.60 10.90
N SER A 103 17.06 -9.81 9.58
CA SER A 103 16.61 -11.04 8.99
C SER A 103 17.39 -12.16 9.68
N LEU A 104 16.69 -12.99 10.45
CA LEU A 104 17.26 -14.24 10.93
C LEU A 104 17.47 -15.10 9.69
N ASN A 105 18.67 -15.01 9.11
CA ASN A 105 19.01 -15.72 7.89
C ASN A 105 18.93 -17.23 8.18
N ARG A 106 18.33 -18.00 7.27
CA ARG A 106 18.31 -19.47 7.34
C ARG A 106 19.73 -20.06 7.46
N SER A 107 20.74 -19.33 6.98
CA SER A 107 22.16 -19.65 7.17
C SER A 107 22.63 -19.52 8.63
N SER A 108 22.07 -18.59 9.42
CA SER A 108 22.40 -18.43 10.84
C SER A 108 21.85 -19.57 11.70
N VAL A 109 20.70 -20.14 11.31
CA VAL A 109 20.13 -21.33 11.96
C VAL A 109 21.03 -22.54 11.71
N LEU A 110 21.51 -22.72 10.47
CA LEU A 110 22.45 -23.80 10.14
C LEU A 110 23.80 -23.64 10.87
N PHE A 111 24.26 -22.40 11.07
CA PHE A 111 25.47 -22.10 11.84
C PHE A 111 25.32 -22.47 13.31
N LEU A 112 24.16 -22.18 13.92
CA LEU A 112 23.86 -22.58 15.29
C LEU A 112 23.74 -24.10 15.45
N TYR A 113 23.10 -24.80 14.49
CA TYR A 113 23.06 -26.27 14.50
C TYR A 113 24.45 -26.91 14.34
N ASN A 114 25.37 -26.31 13.57
CA ASN A 114 26.75 -26.80 13.44
C ASN A 114 27.58 -26.53 14.72
N ILE A 115 27.40 -25.37 15.37
CA ILE A 115 28.07 -25.05 16.65
C ILE A 115 27.61 -26.01 17.77
N SER A 116 26.32 -26.34 17.86
CA SER A 116 25.81 -27.30 18.85
C SER A 116 26.44 -28.69 18.70
N PHE A 117 26.73 -29.12 17.46
CA PHE A 117 27.37 -30.42 17.19
C PHE A 117 28.85 -30.47 17.60
N LEU A 118 29.54 -29.32 17.54
CA LEU A 118 30.93 -29.15 17.98
C LEU A 118 31.09 -29.05 19.50
N LEU A 119 30.04 -28.67 20.23
CA LEU A 119 30.03 -28.61 21.70
C LEU A 119 29.58 -29.94 22.35
N MET A 120 29.16 -30.92 21.55
CA MET A 120 28.75 -32.26 21.98
C MET A 120 29.76 -33.36 21.59
N ASN A 121 30.98 -32.99 21.15
CA ASN A 121 32.14 -33.88 20.98
C ASN A 121 33.27 -33.49 21.93
#